data_AF-A0A815W6H5-F1
#
_entry.id   AF-A0A815W6H5-F1
#
_cell.length_a   1.000
_cell.length_b   1.000
_cell.length_c   1.000
_cell.angle_alpha   90.00
_cell.angle_beta   90.00
_cell.angle_gamma   90.00
#
_symmetry.space_group_name_H-M   'P 1'
#
loop_
_entity.id
_entity.type
_entity.pdbx_description
1 polymer ?
#
loop_
_entity_poly.entity_id
_entity_poly.type
_entity_poly.pdbx_seq_one_letter_code
_entity_poly.pdbx_strand_id
1 'polypeptide(L)'
;CNDVQELTSIITQFNDLSSTARVGGTLTSTMDAMLADIQLKCSKSLEIFHKSCPNLSHLMDNDRFDLAFFRLRTELKHFEHELAWILRQCFSRATTLSAKLRLLDVFYGAYQREVVQRALINEEQWIIDNIKQEFQLVGQLVNSYNKNDLHWPPIARKLLYLYALKQRIDLVMNQFIELCPKIINSDIGWEIREAYRIAKDKIQRNEDDLYNQFEQSATSQISDLLLQPVF
;
A
#
# COMPACT_ATOMS: atom_id res chain seq x y z
N CYS A 1 -14.88 -0.40 -33.02
CA CYS A 1 -15.29 -1.10 -31.77
C CYS A 1 -14.31 -0.99 -30.60
N ASN A 2 -13.18 -0.26 -30.70
CA ASN A 2 -12.26 -0.10 -29.57
C ASN A 2 -12.73 1.00 -28.59
N ASP A 3 -13.33 2.07 -29.11
CA ASP A 3 -13.68 3.25 -28.31
C ASP A 3 -14.88 3.02 -27.37
N VAL A 4 -15.88 2.24 -27.79
CA VAL A 4 -17.00 1.84 -26.93
C VAL A 4 -16.54 0.89 -25.82
N GLN A 5 -15.55 0.05 -26.10
CA GLN A 5 -14.93 -0.84 -25.12
C GLN A 5 -14.07 -0.07 -24.11
N GLU A 6 -13.32 0.94 -24.55
CA GLU A 6 -12.58 1.85 -23.67
C GLU A 6 -13.56 2.63 -22.77
N LEU A 7 -14.66 3.13 -23.33
CA LEU A 7 -15.64 3.91 -22.60
C LEU A 7 -16.40 3.08 -21.55
N THR A 8 -16.82 1.86 -21.89
CA THR A 8 -17.46 0.93 -20.94
C THR A 8 -16.51 0.53 -19.81
N SER A 9 -15.22 0.33 -20.12
CA SER A 9 -14.17 0.08 -19.12
C SER A 9 -13.97 1.27 -18.16
N ILE A 10 -13.96 2.51 -18.68
CA ILE A 10 -13.85 3.71 -17.84
C ILE A 10 -15.07 3.84 -16.91
N ILE A 11 -16.27 3.55 -17.42
CA ILE A 11 -17.52 3.64 -16.65
C ILE A 11 -17.56 2.61 -15.52
N THR A 12 -17.25 1.34 -15.80
CA THR A 12 -17.22 0.29 -14.77
C THR A 12 -16.21 0.63 -13.69
N GLN A 13 -15.01 1.08 -14.08
CA GLN A 13 -13.97 1.46 -13.13
C GLN A 13 -14.33 2.69 -12.28
N PHE A 14 -15.12 3.65 -12.80
CA PHE A 14 -15.63 4.79 -12.01
C PHE A 14 -16.72 4.35 -11.03
N ASN A 15 -17.55 3.38 -11.40
CA ASN A 15 -18.53 2.79 -10.48
C ASN A 15 -17.84 2.02 -9.35
N ASP A 16 -16.78 1.28 -9.65
CA ASP A 16 -16.00 0.56 -8.62
C ASP A 16 -15.38 1.52 -7.61
N LEU A 17 -14.79 2.62 -8.10
CA LEU A 17 -14.22 3.69 -7.26
C LEU A 17 -15.24 4.29 -6.29
N SER A 18 -16.50 4.42 -6.71
CA SER A 18 -17.57 4.96 -5.87
C SER A 18 -17.91 4.07 -4.69
N SER A 19 -17.78 2.76 -4.87
CA SER A 19 -18.02 1.79 -3.80
C SER A 19 -16.94 1.89 -2.72
N THR A 20 -15.69 2.13 -3.10
CA THR A 20 -14.53 2.28 -2.20
C THR A 20 -14.47 3.64 -1.53
N ALA A 21 -14.82 4.71 -2.25
CA ALA A 21 -14.92 6.09 -1.73
C ALA A 21 -15.88 6.21 -0.52
N ARG A 22 -17.01 5.52 -0.60
CA ARG A 22 -18.08 5.56 0.42
C ARG A 22 -17.70 4.93 1.76
N VAL A 23 -16.58 4.20 1.82
CA VAL A 23 -16.13 3.45 3.01
C VAL A 23 -15.28 4.30 3.97
N GLY A 24 -15.16 5.62 3.76
CA GLY A 24 -14.43 6.51 4.67
C GLY A 24 -12.91 6.36 4.52
N GLY A 25 -12.48 6.36 3.27
CA GLY A 25 -11.10 6.11 2.85
C GLY A 25 -10.23 7.35 2.72
N THR A 26 -10.83 8.55 2.57
CA THR A 26 -10.05 9.79 2.53
C THR A 26 -9.89 10.35 3.94
N LEU A 27 -8.71 10.89 4.25
CA LEU A 27 -8.39 11.40 5.59
C LEU A 27 -9.33 12.51 6.10
N THR A 28 -10.21 13.07 5.25
CA THR A 28 -11.10 14.19 5.61
C THR A 28 -12.46 14.09 4.92
N SER A 29 -13.53 14.45 5.63
CA SER A 29 -14.89 14.51 5.10
C SER A 29 -15.04 15.39 3.84
N THR A 30 -14.16 16.38 3.66
CA THR A 30 -14.11 17.23 2.48
C THR A 30 -13.66 16.49 1.22
N MET A 31 -12.71 15.56 1.35
CA MET A 31 -12.20 14.80 0.21
C MET A 31 -13.19 13.71 -0.21
N ASP A 32 -13.90 13.10 0.75
CA ASP A 32 -15.02 12.20 0.47
C ASP A 32 -16.15 12.94 -0.28
N ALA A 33 -16.44 14.18 0.10
CA ALA A 33 -17.44 15.01 -0.58
C ALA A 33 -17.03 15.35 -2.02
N MET A 34 -15.75 15.67 -2.27
CA MET A 34 -15.24 15.92 -3.63
C MET A 34 -15.32 14.66 -4.50
N LEU A 35 -15.02 13.50 -3.94
CA LEU A 35 -15.09 12.22 -4.66
C LEU A 35 -16.55 11.85 -4.99
N ALA A 36 -17.48 12.10 -4.06
CA ALA A 36 -18.92 11.95 -4.31
C ALA A 36 -19.44 12.94 -5.37
N ASP A 37 -18.90 14.16 -5.42
CA ASP A 37 -19.25 15.14 -6.45
C ASP A 37 -18.77 14.70 -7.85
N ILE A 38 -17.53 14.21 -7.97
CA ILE A 38 -17.03 13.63 -9.24
C ILE A 38 -17.93 12.48 -9.70
N GLN A 39 -18.33 11.60 -8.78
CA GLN A 39 -19.25 10.51 -9.10
C GLN A 39 -20.58 11.04 -9.65
N LEU A 40 -21.18 12.02 -8.95
CA LEU A 40 -22.45 12.60 -9.38
C LEU A 40 -22.34 13.25 -10.76
N LYS A 41 -21.25 13.96 -11.04
CA LYS A 41 -20.96 14.55 -12.36
C LYS A 41 -20.83 13.45 -13.43
N CYS A 42 -20.10 12.37 -13.14
CA CYS A 42 -19.95 11.23 -14.04
C CYS A 42 -21.30 10.58 -14.38
N SER A 43 -22.13 10.28 -13.37
CA SER A 43 -23.48 9.71 -13.57
C SER A 43 -24.37 10.65 -14.40
N LYS A 44 -24.33 11.96 -14.16
CA LYS A 44 -25.06 12.96 -14.96
C LYS A 44 -24.59 13.00 -16.42
N SER A 45 -23.29 12.98 -16.66
CA SER A 45 -22.73 12.94 -18.02
C SER A 45 -23.14 11.67 -18.77
N LEU A 46 -23.23 10.53 -18.08
CA LEU A 46 -23.75 9.28 -18.64
C LEU A 46 -25.24 9.35 -18.96
N GLU A 47 -26.06 9.91 -18.07
CA GLU A 47 -27.48 10.11 -18.36
C GLU A 47 -27.71 11.03 -19.57
N ILE A 48 -26.92 12.10 -19.70
CA ILE A 48 -26.98 13.01 -20.85
C ILE A 48 -26.62 12.27 -22.14
N PHE A 49 -25.59 11.42 -22.10
CA PHE A 49 -25.19 10.59 -23.24
C PHE A 49 -26.31 9.61 -23.63
N HIS A 50 -26.89 8.88 -22.67
CA HIS A 50 -28.01 7.97 -22.92
C HIS A 50 -29.24 8.68 -23.50
N LYS A 51 -29.59 9.87 -22.99
CA LYS A 51 -30.69 10.69 -23.53
C LYS A 51 -30.40 11.19 -24.95
N SER A 52 -29.15 11.44 -25.27
CA SER A 52 -28.73 11.93 -26.60
C SER A 52 -28.65 10.81 -27.65
N CYS A 53 -28.47 9.56 -27.22
CA CYS A 53 -28.37 8.38 -28.08
C CYS A 53 -29.33 7.24 -27.66
N PRO A 54 -30.67 7.45 -27.72
CA PRO A 54 -31.64 6.47 -27.21
C PRO A 54 -31.77 5.18 -28.04
N ASN A 55 -31.30 5.17 -29.30
CA ASN A 55 -31.39 4.02 -30.20
C ASN A 55 -30.02 3.61 -30.74
N LEU A 56 -29.23 2.90 -29.94
CA LEU A 56 -27.89 2.40 -30.32
C LEU A 56 -27.92 1.49 -31.58
N SER A 57 -29.08 0.91 -31.90
CA SER A 57 -29.30 -0.03 -33.03
C SER A 57 -29.60 0.63 -34.38
N HIS A 58 -29.96 1.92 -34.41
CA HIS A 58 -30.29 2.65 -35.65
C HIS A 58 -29.18 3.63 -36.10
N LEU A 59 -28.04 3.65 -35.40
CA LEU A 59 -26.92 4.59 -35.62
C LEU A 59 -25.88 4.05 -36.64
N MET A 60 -26.34 3.42 -37.71
CA MET A 60 -25.50 3.16 -38.90
C MET A 60 -25.26 4.43 -39.73
N ASP A 61 -25.96 5.51 -39.40
CA ASP A 61 -25.67 6.88 -39.82
C ASP A 61 -25.62 7.76 -38.55
N ASN A 62 -24.84 8.85 -38.59
CA ASN A 62 -25.01 10.13 -37.87
C ASN A 62 -23.83 10.57 -36.97
N ASP A 63 -23.18 11.66 -37.39
CA ASP A 63 -22.26 12.55 -36.65
C ASP A 63 -22.68 12.87 -35.20
N ARG A 64 -23.97 12.68 -34.86
CA ARG A 64 -24.54 12.92 -33.53
C ARG A 64 -24.00 11.93 -32.49
N PHE A 65 -23.83 10.67 -32.86
CA PHE A 65 -23.23 9.68 -31.96
C PHE A 65 -21.78 10.04 -31.69
N ASP A 66 -21.01 10.31 -32.76
CA ASP A 66 -19.59 10.65 -32.65
C ASP A 66 -19.37 11.93 -31.82
N LEU A 67 -20.22 12.94 -32.00
CA LEU A 67 -20.17 14.17 -31.20
C LEU A 67 -20.51 13.93 -29.72
N ALA A 68 -21.57 13.15 -29.44
CA ALA A 68 -21.97 12.82 -28.07
C ALA A 68 -20.92 11.93 -27.38
N PHE A 69 -20.35 10.99 -28.12
CA PHE A 69 -19.29 10.10 -27.68
C PHE A 69 -18.01 10.87 -27.38
N PHE A 70 -17.60 11.77 -28.28
CA PHE A 70 -16.43 12.62 -28.08
C PHE A 70 -16.58 13.49 -26.82
N ARG A 71 -17.75 14.11 -26.63
CA ARG A 71 -18.05 14.91 -25.43
C ARG A 71 -17.96 14.08 -24.16
N LEU A 72 -18.59 12.91 -24.12
CA LEU A 72 -18.54 12.03 -22.96
C LEU A 72 -17.09 11.60 -22.66
N ARG A 73 -16.31 11.25 -23.69
CA ARG A 73 -14.90 10.90 -23.56
C ARG A 73 -14.07 12.04 -22.97
N THR A 74 -14.29 13.27 -23.43
CA THR A 74 -13.60 14.47 -22.90
C THR A 74 -13.94 14.70 -21.43
N GLU A 75 -15.22 14.62 -21.07
CA GLU A 75 -15.68 14.79 -19.68
C GLU A 75 -15.13 13.69 -18.76
N LEU A 76 -15.17 12.43 -19.18
CA LEU A 76 -14.61 11.31 -18.41
C LEU A 76 -13.11 11.52 -18.15
N LYS A 77 -12.35 11.93 -19.17
CA LYS A 77 -10.93 12.23 -19.03
C LYS A 77 -10.68 13.40 -18.07
N HIS A 78 -11.55 14.41 -18.07
CA HIS A 78 -11.49 15.50 -17.10
C HIS A 78 -11.68 14.99 -15.67
N PHE A 79 -12.68 14.15 -15.43
CA PHE A 79 -12.93 13.55 -14.12
C PHE A 79 -11.78 12.65 -13.65
N GLU A 80 -11.09 11.96 -14.55
CA GLU A 80 -9.88 11.19 -14.19
C GLU A 80 -8.74 12.09 -13.71
N HIS A 81 -8.54 13.23 -14.36
CA HIS A 81 -7.55 14.21 -13.92
C HIS A 81 -7.94 14.86 -12.59
N GLU A 82 -9.23 15.16 -12.39
CA GLU A 82 -9.75 15.69 -11.12
C GLU A 82 -9.54 14.67 -9.97
N LEU A 83 -9.84 13.39 -10.22
CA LEU A 83 -9.56 12.30 -9.28
C LEU A 83 -8.08 12.18 -8.94
N ALA A 84 -7.22 12.19 -9.95
CA ALA A 84 -5.77 12.10 -9.75
C ALA A 84 -5.25 13.27 -8.91
N TRP A 85 -5.80 14.47 -9.10
CA TRP A 85 -5.48 15.64 -8.27
C TRP A 85 -5.93 15.47 -6.82
N ILE A 86 -7.17 15.02 -6.57
CA ILE A 86 -7.67 14.77 -5.21
C ILE A 86 -6.81 13.73 -4.50
N LEU A 87 -6.52 12.60 -5.17
CA LEU A 87 -5.68 11.55 -4.59
C LEU A 87 -4.30 12.09 -4.24
N ARG A 88 -3.68 12.87 -5.12
CA ARG A 88 -2.39 13.51 -4.80
C ARG A 88 -2.46 14.38 -3.55
N GLN A 89 -3.56 15.11 -3.32
CA GLN A 89 -3.76 15.87 -2.07
C GLN A 89 -3.97 14.96 -0.85
N CYS A 90 -4.65 13.83 -1.00
CA CYS A 90 -4.78 12.85 0.09
C CYS A 90 -3.40 12.30 0.48
N PHE A 91 -2.60 11.91 -0.51
CA PHE A 91 -1.26 11.36 -0.30
C PHE A 91 -0.29 12.38 0.29
N SER A 92 -0.32 13.63 -0.17
CA SER A 92 0.57 14.68 0.35
C SER A 92 0.28 15.01 1.83
N ARG A 93 -0.98 14.84 2.28
CA ARG A 93 -1.38 15.06 3.67
C ARG A 93 -1.08 13.88 4.59
N ALA A 94 -0.95 12.67 4.05
CA ALA A 94 -0.53 11.51 4.84
C ALA A 94 0.96 11.63 5.20
N THR A 95 1.25 11.75 6.49
CA THR A 95 2.62 11.97 7.00
C THR A 95 3.38 10.67 7.28
N THR A 96 2.68 9.55 7.50
CA THR A 96 3.29 8.27 7.85
C THR A 96 3.24 7.28 6.68
N LEU A 97 4.24 6.42 6.59
CA LEU A 97 4.29 5.33 5.60
C LEU A 97 3.05 4.45 5.68
N SER A 98 2.62 4.09 6.89
CA SER A 98 1.42 3.28 7.10
C SER A 98 0.14 3.96 6.59
N ALA A 99 -0.01 5.28 6.80
CA ALA A 99 -1.17 6.01 6.27
C ALA A 99 -1.17 6.05 4.74
N LYS A 100 -0.01 6.26 4.10
CA LYS A 100 0.10 6.23 2.64
C LYS A 100 -0.16 4.84 2.05
N LEU A 101 0.37 3.78 2.67
CA LEU A 101 0.10 2.40 2.25
C LEU A 101 -1.38 2.04 2.39
N ARG A 102 -2.04 2.47 3.48
CA ARG A 102 -3.49 2.29 3.66
C ARG A 102 -4.29 3.05 2.59
N LEU A 103 -3.87 4.25 2.20
CA LEU A 103 -4.49 4.98 1.10
C LEU A 103 -4.34 4.23 -0.24
N LEU A 104 -3.17 3.63 -0.50
CA LEU A 104 -2.96 2.82 -1.71
C LEU A 104 -3.88 1.59 -1.72
N ASP A 105 -4.08 0.95 -0.58
CA ASP A 105 -4.98 -0.20 -0.43
C ASP A 105 -6.44 0.18 -0.72
N VAL A 106 -6.92 1.24 -0.05
CA VAL A 106 -8.28 1.76 -0.26
C VAL A 106 -8.51 2.20 -1.71
N PHE A 107 -7.52 2.84 -2.33
CA PHE A 107 -7.63 3.37 -3.69
C PHE A 107 -6.95 2.48 -4.74
N TYR A 108 -6.74 1.20 -4.46
CA TYR A 108 -5.99 0.30 -5.33
C TYR A 108 -6.54 0.27 -6.77
N GLY A 109 -7.86 0.16 -6.93
CA GLY A 109 -8.51 0.19 -8.24
C GLY A 109 -8.32 1.53 -9.00
N ALA A 110 -8.26 2.65 -8.27
CA ALA A 110 -7.96 3.96 -8.85
C ALA A 110 -6.50 4.08 -9.27
N TYR A 111 -5.60 3.55 -8.43
CA TYR A 111 -4.16 3.58 -8.61
C TYR A 111 -3.71 2.75 -9.83
N GLN A 112 -4.49 1.78 -10.30
CA GLN A 112 -4.15 1.04 -11.52
C GLN A 112 -4.13 1.91 -12.79
N ARG A 113 -4.81 3.07 -12.78
CA ARG A 113 -4.91 3.97 -13.94
C ARG A 113 -3.62 4.74 -14.20
N GLU A 114 -3.21 4.82 -15.46
CA GLU A 114 -1.97 5.51 -15.85
C GLU A 114 -1.96 7.01 -15.53
N VAL A 115 -3.12 7.67 -15.61
CA VAL A 115 -3.25 9.10 -15.25
C VAL A 115 -2.97 9.30 -13.76
N VAL A 116 -3.48 8.39 -12.92
CA VAL A 116 -3.28 8.42 -11.46
C VAL A 116 -1.85 8.05 -11.09
N GLN A 117 -1.28 7.00 -11.70
CA GLN A 117 0.14 6.61 -11.50
C GLN A 117 1.08 7.77 -11.80
N ARG A 118 0.88 8.45 -12.94
CA ARG A 118 1.69 9.63 -13.30
C ARG A 118 1.55 10.77 -12.30
N ALA A 119 0.35 11.01 -11.76
CA ALA A 119 0.14 12.05 -10.77
C ALA A 119 0.79 11.73 -9.41
N LEU A 120 0.94 10.45 -9.08
CA LEU A 120 1.45 9.95 -7.80
C LEU A 120 2.93 9.53 -7.84
N ILE A 121 3.64 9.70 -8.96
CA ILE A 121 5.02 9.24 -9.13
C ILE A 121 5.98 9.71 -8.02
N ASN A 122 5.85 10.95 -7.55
CA ASN A 122 6.69 11.49 -6.48
C ASN A 122 6.34 10.85 -5.11
N GLU A 123 5.06 10.55 -4.89
CA GLU A 123 4.60 9.91 -3.66
C GLU A 123 5.02 8.44 -3.63
N GLU A 124 4.99 7.77 -4.78
CA GLU A 124 5.50 6.41 -4.95
C GLU A 124 7.00 6.33 -4.64
N GLN A 125 7.79 7.26 -5.19
CA GLN A 125 9.21 7.38 -4.87
C GLN A 125 9.44 7.60 -3.37
N TRP A 126 8.67 8.49 -2.75
CA TRP A 126 8.74 8.71 -1.31
C TRP A 126 8.44 7.43 -0.50
N ILE A 127 7.43 6.66 -0.91
CA ILE A 127 7.07 5.39 -0.27
C ILE A 127 8.22 4.38 -0.38
N ILE A 128 8.80 4.25 -1.58
CA ILE A 128 9.96 3.38 -1.84
C ILE A 128 11.13 3.75 -0.91
N ASP A 129 11.48 5.03 -0.84
CA ASP A 129 12.60 5.49 -0.04
C ASP A 129 12.36 5.28 1.47
N ASN A 130 11.13 5.51 1.94
CA ASN A 130 10.76 5.28 3.33
C ASN A 130 10.73 3.78 3.69
N ILE A 131 10.32 2.89 2.78
CA ILE A 131 10.40 1.44 3.00
C ILE A 131 11.85 1.00 3.14
N LYS A 132 12.74 1.47 2.25
CA LYS A 132 14.18 1.17 2.35
C LYS A 132 14.77 1.66 3.67
N GLN A 133 14.45 2.90 4.06
CA GLN A 133 14.89 3.48 5.34
C GLN A 133 14.36 2.69 6.53
N GLU A 134 13.10 2.25 6.50
CA GLU A 134 12.49 1.43 7.54
C GLU A 134 13.25 0.12 7.76
N PHE A 135 13.59 -0.61 6.69
CA PHE A 135 14.37 -1.84 6.80
C PHE A 135 15.79 -1.59 7.32
N GLN A 136 16.43 -0.50 6.90
CA GLN A 136 17.74 -0.10 7.43
C GLN A 136 17.67 0.24 8.92
N LEU A 137 16.67 1.02 9.34
CA LEU A 137 16.42 1.39 10.74
C LEU A 137 16.18 0.15 11.59
N VAL A 138 15.33 -0.78 11.16
CA VAL A 138 15.12 -2.04 11.89
C VAL A 138 16.41 -2.82 12.03
N GLY A 139 17.23 -2.88 10.97
CA GLY A 139 18.54 -3.51 11.03
C GLY A 139 19.51 -2.86 12.03
N GLN A 140 19.37 -1.56 12.32
CA GLN A 140 20.12 -0.86 13.37
C GLN A 140 19.53 -1.11 14.76
N LEU A 141 18.19 -1.15 14.87
CA LEU A 141 17.45 -1.38 16.11
C LEU A 141 17.74 -2.73 16.75
N VAL A 142 18.12 -3.74 15.95
CA VAL A 142 18.58 -5.05 16.45
C VAL A 142 19.75 -4.88 17.43
N ASN A 143 20.67 -3.95 17.15
CA ASN A 143 21.87 -3.73 17.97
C ASN A 143 21.62 -2.77 19.14
N SER A 144 20.62 -1.89 19.05
CA SER A 144 20.32 -0.87 20.06
C SER A 144 19.41 -1.37 21.18
N TYR A 145 19.35 -2.68 21.42
CA TYR A 145 18.51 -3.25 22.46
C TYR A 145 18.93 -2.74 23.84
N ASN A 146 18.07 -1.91 24.45
CA ASN A 146 18.28 -1.40 25.80
C ASN A 146 17.67 -2.34 26.83
N LYS A 147 18.46 -2.66 27.87
CA LYS A 147 18.01 -3.41 29.03
C LYS A 147 17.18 -2.49 29.93
N ASN A 148 15.89 -2.31 29.62
CA ASN A 148 14.97 -1.68 30.58
C ASN A 148 14.66 -2.63 31.74
N ASP A 149 14.23 -2.10 32.89
CA ASP A 149 13.85 -2.86 34.11
C ASP A 149 12.49 -3.59 33.98
N LEU A 150 12.25 -4.26 32.86
CA LEU A 150 11.09 -5.14 32.70
C LEU A 150 11.35 -6.46 33.44
N HIS A 151 10.40 -6.89 34.28
CA HIS A 151 10.42 -8.12 35.10
C HIS A 151 10.39 -9.46 34.31
N TRP A 152 10.77 -9.45 33.03
CA TRP A 152 10.85 -10.65 32.19
C TRP A 152 12.26 -11.24 32.18
N PRO A 153 12.41 -12.57 32.02
CA PRO A 153 13.71 -13.18 31.84
C PRO A 153 14.50 -12.51 30.69
N PRO A 154 15.79 -12.16 30.89
CA PRO A 154 16.54 -11.34 29.93
C PRO A 154 16.58 -11.89 28.50
N ILE A 155 16.66 -13.21 28.35
CA ILE A 155 16.71 -13.92 27.06
C ILE A 155 15.33 -13.88 26.39
N ALA A 156 14.28 -14.29 27.12
CA ALA A 156 12.90 -14.25 26.61
C ALA A 156 12.50 -12.84 26.16
N ARG A 157 12.92 -11.81 26.91
CA ARG A 157 12.67 -10.42 26.57
C ARG A 157 13.35 -9.98 25.28
N LYS A 158 14.63 -10.36 25.08
CA LYS A 158 15.35 -10.02 23.85
C LYS A 158 14.77 -10.78 22.65
N LEU A 159 14.38 -12.04 22.82
CA LEU A 159 13.69 -12.81 21.78
C LEU A 159 12.36 -12.18 21.39
N LEU A 160 11.55 -11.74 22.36
CA LEU A 160 10.29 -11.05 22.08
C LEU A 160 10.52 -9.74 21.31
N TYR A 161 11.57 -8.99 21.65
CA TYR A 161 11.96 -7.78 20.93
C TYR A 161 12.35 -8.08 19.48
N LEU A 162 13.18 -9.09 19.23
CA LEU A 162 13.58 -9.52 17.88
C LEU A 162 12.39 -10.01 17.07
N TYR A 163 11.50 -10.78 17.68
CA TYR A 163 10.25 -11.24 17.07
C TYR A 163 9.37 -10.06 16.63
N ALA A 164 9.21 -9.04 17.48
CA ALA A 164 8.44 -7.85 17.14
C ALA A 164 9.07 -7.07 15.96
N LEU A 165 10.40 -6.97 15.92
CA LEU A 165 11.10 -6.35 14.77
C LEU A 165 10.90 -7.15 13.48
N LYS A 166 10.93 -8.49 13.55
CA LYS A 166 10.68 -9.38 12.42
C LYS A 166 9.26 -9.22 11.88
N GLN A 167 8.26 -9.23 12.77
CA GLN A 167 6.87 -9.00 12.39
C GLN A 167 6.67 -7.63 11.74
N ARG A 168 7.32 -6.59 12.26
CA ARG A 168 7.23 -5.22 11.72
C ARG A 168 7.69 -5.14 10.27
N ILE A 169 8.86 -5.72 9.94
CA ILE A 169 9.36 -5.70 8.56
C ILE A 169 8.58 -6.62 7.63
N ASP A 170 8.12 -7.77 8.14
CA ASP A 170 7.30 -8.72 7.37
C ASP A 170 5.95 -8.09 6.98
N LEU A 171 5.31 -7.35 7.90
CA LEU A 171 4.06 -6.63 7.62
C LEU A 171 4.21 -5.60 6.49
N VAL A 172 5.25 -4.76 6.56
CA VAL A 172 5.50 -3.72 5.55
C VAL A 172 5.81 -4.35 4.20
N MET A 173 6.62 -5.42 4.18
CA MET A 173 6.99 -6.10 2.94
C MET A 173 5.77 -6.77 2.28
N ASN A 174 4.93 -7.46 3.06
CA ASN A 174 3.73 -8.12 2.53
C ASN A 174 2.73 -7.12 1.96
N GLN A 175 2.47 -6.02 2.68
CA GLN A 175 1.62 -4.93 2.17
C GLN A 175 2.16 -4.35 0.87
N PHE A 176 3.48 -4.14 0.78
CA PHE A 176 4.08 -3.63 -0.44
C PHE A 176 3.96 -4.61 -1.62
N ILE A 177 4.06 -5.93 -1.36
CA ILE A 177 3.86 -7.00 -2.35
C ILE A 177 2.48 -6.97 -2.98
N GLU A 178 1.45 -6.83 -2.16
CA GLU A 178 0.08 -6.84 -2.63
C GLU A 178 -0.28 -5.56 -3.40
N LEU A 179 0.17 -4.41 -2.90
CA LEU A 179 -0.24 -3.10 -3.43
C LEU A 179 0.55 -2.66 -4.66
N CYS A 180 1.83 -3.03 -4.77
CA CYS A 180 2.74 -2.51 -5.79
C CYS A 180 3.45 -3.60 -6.61
N PRO A 181 2.73 -4.51 -7.27
CA PRO A 181 3.35 -5.63 -7.99
C PRO A 181 4.25 -5.19 -9.15
N LYS A 182 3.90 -4.07 -9.82
CA LYS A 182 4.71 -3.50 -10.91
C LYS A 182 6.10 -3.06 -10.42
N ILE A 183 6.15 -2.39 -9.26
CA ILE A 183 7.41 -1.88 -8.69
C ILE A 183 8.28 -3.04 -8.23
N ILE A 184 7.70 -4.08 -7.64
CA ILE A 184 8.46 -5.23 -7.13
C ILE A 184 9.18 -6.00 -8.23
N ASN A 185 8.55 -6.11 -9.40
CA ASN A 185 9.15 -6.77 -10.56
C ASN A 185 10.20 -5.91 -11.27
N SER A 186 10.39 -4.65 -10.85
CA SER A 186 11.43 -3.76 -11.37
C SER A 186 12.75 -3.91 -10.59
N ASP A 187 13.81 -3.29 -11.11
CA ASP A 187 15.13 -3.21 -10.45
C ASP A 187 15.03 -2.55 -9.06
N ILE A 188 14.17 -1.53 -8.91
CA ILE A 188 13.92 -0.88 -7.62
C ILE A 188 13.34 -1.88 -6.61
N GLY A 189 12.46 -2.76 -7.08
CA GLY A 189 11.88 -3.84 -6.29
C GLY A 189 12.91 -4.88 -5.85
N TRP A 190 13.97 -5.10 -6.63
CA TRP A 190 15.09 -5.93 -6.22
C TRP A 190 15.85 -5.28 -5.04
N GLU A 191 16.14 -3.98 -5.12
CA GLU A 191 16.84 -3.28 -4.02
C GLU A 191 16.05 -3.32 -2.70
N ILE A 192 14.72 -3.17 -2.76
CA ILE A 192 13.86 -3.26 -1.58
C ILE A 192 13.90 -4.67 -0.98
N ARG A 193 13.81 -5.70 -1.84
CA ARG A 193 13.90 -7.12 -1.43
C ARG A 193 15.25 -7.42 -0.78
N GLU A 194 16.32 -6.85 -1.31
CA GLU A 194 17.66 -7.03 -0.75
C GLU A 194 17.80 -6.33 0.61
N ALA A 195 17.31 -5.09 0.74
CA ALA A 195 17.30 -4.39 2.03
C ALA A 195 16.49 -5.14 3.09
N TYR A 196 15.32 -5.69 2.72
CA TYR A 196 14.50 -6.56 3.56
C TYR A 196 15.26 -7.83 3.97
N ARG A 197 15.89 -8.52 3.02
CA ARG A 197 16.67 -9.74 3.28
C ARG A 197 17.80 -9.48 4.26
N ILE A 198 18.57 -8.40 4.05
CA ILE A 198 19.66 -8.01 4.95
C ILE A 198 19.14 -7.74 6.38
N ALA A 199 18.01 -7.04 6.52
CA ALA A 199 17.42 -6.78 7.84
C ALA A 199 16.97 -8.07 8.52
N LYS A 200 16.31 -8.97 7.77
CA LYS A 200 15.84 -10.27 8.27
C LYS A 200 16.99 -11.18 8.68
N ASP A 201 18.05 -11.26 7.88
CA ASP A 201 19.25 -12.03 8.18
C ASP A 201 19.94 -11.53 9.47
N LYS A 202 19.98 -10.21 9.70
CA LYS A 202 20.51 -9.64 10.94
C LYS A 202 19.70 -10.02 12.18
N ILE A 203 18.38 -10.03 12.06
CA ILE A 203 17.48 -10.46 13.14
C ILE A 203 17.71 -11.95 13.42
N GLN A 204 17.70 -12.79 12.37
CA GLN A 204 17.86 -14.23 12.51
C GLN A 204 19.18 -14.61 13.18
N ARG A 205 20.29 -14.00 12.76
CA ARG A 205 21.60 -14.24 13.41
C ARG A 205 21.59 -13.91 14.90
N ASN A 206 20.95 -12.80 15.28
CA ASN A 206 20.83 -12.43 16.70
C ASN A 206 19.92 -13.38 17.49
N GLU A 207 18.88 -13.93 16.86
CA GLU A 207 18.04 -14.98 17.47
C GLU A 207 18.87 -16.25 17.69
N ASP A 208 19.59 -16.72 16.67
CA ASP A 208 20.42 -17.93 16.73
C ASP A 208 21.53 -17.80 17.79
N ASP A 209 22.21 -16.65 17.85
CA ASP A 209 23.22 -16.35 18.87
C ASP A 209 22.65 -16.40 20.30
N LEU A 210 21.41 -15.95 20.49
CA LEU A 210 20.74 -16.01 21.80
C LEU A 210 20.35 -17.42 22.20
N TYR A 211 19.86 -18.23 21.25
CA TYR A 211 19.56 -19.63 21.51
C TYR A 211 20.83 -20.38 21.92
N ASN A 212 21.93 -20.18 21.19
CA ASN A 212 23.22 -20.79 21.51
C ASN A 212 23.71 -20.38 22.91
N GLN A 213 23.60 -19.09 23.27
CA GLN A 213 23.95 -18.60 24.61
C GLN A 213 23.07 -19.20 25.71
N PHE A 214 21.77 -19.34 25.44
CA PHE A 214 20.84 -19.94 26.38
C PHE A 214 21.15 -21.42 26.62
N GLU A 215 21.38 -22.20 25.57
CA GLU A 215 21.72 -23.62 25.66
C GLU A 215 23.00 -23.84 26.46
N GLN A 216 24.04 -23.03 26.21
CA GLN A 216 25.30 -23.09 26.96
C GLN A 216 25.08 -22.76 28.44
N SER A 217 24.34 -21.69 28.74
CA SER A 217 24.04 -21.27 30.12
C SER A 217 23.17 -22.29 30.87
N ALA A 218 22.21 -22.91 30.19
CA ALA A 218 21.34 -23.91 30.79
C ALA A 218 22.15 -25.19 31.12
N THR A 219 22.99 -25.62 30.18
CA THR A 219 23.84 -26.81 30.37
C THR A 219 24.81 -26.63 31.53
N SER A 220 25.44 -25.45 31.66
CA SER A 220 26.36 -25.17 32.77
C SER A 220 25.64 -25.14 34.12
N GLN A 221 24.45 -24.52 34.20
CA GLN A 221 23.67 -24.47 35.43
C GLN A 221 23.19 -25.85 35.86
N ILE A 222 22.75 -26.69 34.91
CA ILE A 222 22.35 -28.07 35.20
C ILE A 222 23.54 -28.89 35.68
N SER A 223 24.72 -28.76 35.05
CA SER A 223 25.92 -29.47 35.52
C SER A 223 26.31 -29.03 36.94
N ASP A 224 26.21 -27.74 37.25
CA ASP A 224 26.53 -27.22 38.59
C ASP A 224 25.54 -27.74 39.64
N LEU A 225 24.24 -27.79 39.31
CA LEU A 225 23.20 -28.34 40.19
C LEU A 225 23.39 -29.84 40.44
N LEU A 226 23.82 -30.61 39.45
CA LEU A 226 24.09 -32.04 39.59
C LEU A 226 25.36 -32.32 40.43
N LEU A 227 26.27 -31.35 40.52
CA LEU A 227 27.50 -31.46 41.32
C LEU A 227 27.33 -30.95 42.76
N GLN A 228 26.19 -30.34 43.11
CA GLN A 228 25.93 -29.94 44.49
C GLN A 228 25.69 -31.18 45.37
N PRO A 229 26.44 -31.34 46.47
CA PRO A 229 26.23 -32.46 47.38
C PRO A 229 24.86 -32.35 48.04
N VAL A 230 24.10 -33.45 48.00
CA VAL A 230 22.84 -33.59 48.73
C VAL A 230 23.19 -33.69 50.21
N PHE A 231 22.96 -32.61 50.95
CA PHE A 231 23.03 -32.58 52.42
C PHE A 231 21.70 -32.97 53.03
#